data_AF-A0AAW2NE03-F1
#
_entry.id   AF-A0AAW2NE03-F1
#
_cell.length_a   1.000
_cell.length_b   1.000
_cell.length_c   1.000
_cell.angle_alpha   90.00
_cell.angle_beta   90.00
_cell.angle_gamma   90.00
#
_symmetry.space_group_name_H-M   'P 1'
#
loop_
_entity.id
_entity.type
_entity.pdbx_description
1 polymer ?
#
loop_
_entity_poly.entity_id
_entity_poly.type
_entity_poly.pdbx_seq_one_letter_code
_entity_poly.pdbx_strand_id
1 'polypeptide(L)'
;MADLKEQVERLKMNVRVFKAFLKDTIYQKRWTEERLELASQMRDVVYKAEDIIDAFMMQPAADSETKSYFTRASGSGTQAKLLRGIARDVETIGANVRRIYSKMNSTDDHFANLNLIGDGGPPGSKVPLLRQGNVVGFEDEAEMLIEYLLEETQQLDVVSIVGMPGLGKTTLAGKIFRDPVIQYKFPVRIWVYISQEFKKKDVFLAILRQFERMDEGMYCKSDQELAQLVAAHLRRENFLIVMDDIWTSEDWYKLQIALLESTKKGKVLITTRHVEVAQHANRRRIPHNLRLLTQDESWLLLQYEVFARPECPPELEFLGKLIAEQCCGLPLAIVVIGGILTKKFKATDNMSRNVHAWTRVSENISTYLDEDPERRMAKTIALSYDKLPYHLRACFLYFGIFPEDFEIPVQKLIRMWIAEGFVQQNVDLSLEAVAEDYLEELINRNLLTVDKRRFKGGIKTCRIHNMLRAFCKNEARSKKRISSKK
;
A
#
# COMPACT_ATOMS: atom_id res chain seq x y z
N MET A 1 -3.03 -28.30 24.86
CA MET A 1 -3.79 -28.84 23.71
C MET A 1 -4.37 -27.73 22.83
N ALA A 2 -5.07 -26.71 23.37
CA ALA A 2 -5.62 -25.60 22.57
C ALA A 2 -4.55 -24.79 21.82
N ASP A 3 -3.45 -24.41 22.49
CA ASP A 3 -2.33 -23.67 21.88
C ASP A 3 -1.62 -24.48 20.77
N LEU A 4 -1.37 -25.78 21.00
CA LEU A 4 -0.79 -26.66 19.99
C LEU A 4 -1.66 -26.79 18.73
N LYS A 5 -2.99 -26.85 18.90
CA LYS A 5 -3.93 -26.94 17.77
C LYS A 5 -3.90 -25.66 16.93
N GLU A 6 -3.81 -24.49 17.55
CA GLU A 6 -3.66 -23.21 16.84
C GLU A 6 -2.32 -23.12 16.09
N GLN A 7 -1.23 -23.60 16.71
CA GLN A 7 0.08 -23.63 16.06
C GLN A 7 0.12 -24.60 14.87
N VAL A 8 -0.55 -25.75 14.95
CA VAL A 8 -0.70 -26.71 13.84
C VAL A 8 -1.54 -26.12 12.70
N GLU A 9 -2.59 -25.35 12.98
CA GLU A 9 -3.35 -24.65 11.92
C GLU A 9 -2.54 -23.53 11.26
N ARG A 10 -1.72 -22.78 12.02
CA ARG A 10 -0.76 -21.83 11.45
C ARG A 10 0.27 -22.53 10.56
N LEU A 11 0.74 -23.70 10.98
CA LEU A 11 1.68 -24.51 10.21
C LEU A 11 1.06 -24.99 8.88
N LYS A 12 -0.20 -25.44 8.88
CA LYS A 12 -0.95 -25.78 7.66
C LYS A 12 -1.04 -24.61 6.68
N MET A 13 -1.25 -23.39 7.18
CA MET A 13 -1.29 -22.20 6.32
C MET A 13 0.08 -21.89 5.70
N ASN A 14 1.16 -21.96 6.48
CA ASN A 14 2.53 -21.76 5.97
C ASN A 14 2.91 -22.80 4.92
N VAL A 15 2.52 -24.07 5.12
CA VAL A 15 2.72 -25.15 4.14
C VAL A 15 2.02 -24.82 2.82
N ARG A 16 0.79 -24.28 2.85
CA ARG A 16 0.09 -23.87 1.63
C ARG A 16 0.84 -22.78 0.87
N VAL A 17 1.33 -21.76 1.59
CA VAL A 17 2.10 -20.65 0.99
C VAL A 17 3.40 -21.16 0.36
N PHE A 18 4.15 -21.99 1.07
CA PHE A 18 5.41 -22.55 0.56
C PHE A 18 5.18 -23.52 -0.61
N LYS A 19 4.11 -24.33 -0.60
CA LYS A 19 3.75 -25.16 -1.76
C LYS A 19 3.40 -24.35 -2.99
N ALA A 20 2.69 -23.23 -2.83
CA ALA A 20 2.38 -22.33 -3.93
C ALA A 20 3.67 -21.73 -4.52
N PHE A 21 4.61 -21.33 -3.67
CA PHE A 21 5.93 -20.85 -4.07
C PHE A 21 6.73 -21.92 -4.81
N LEU A 22 6.84 -23.13 -4.25
CA LEU A 22 7.57 -24.25 -4.85
C LEU A 22 6.96 -24.66 -6.19
N LYS A 23 5.65 -24.56 -6.36
CA LYS A 23 4.98 -24.82 -7.63
C LYS A 23 5.42 -23.81 -8.70
N ASP A 24 5.59 -22.53 -8.36
CA ASP A 24 6.10 -21.52 -9.31
C ASP A 24 7.56 -21.79 -9.73
N THR A 25 8.38 -22.39 -8.86
CA THR A 25 9.77 -22.76 -9.20
C THR A 25 9.89 -23.76 -10.35
N ILE A 26 8.83 -24.55 -10.60
CA ILE A 26 8.80 -25.58 -11.65
C ILE A 26 8.52 -24.98 -13.04
N TYR A 27 7.88 -23.81 -13.12
CA TYR A 27 7.41 -23.22 -14.40
C TYR A 27 8.32 -22.12 -14.97
N GLN A 28 9.30 -21.62 -14.21
CA GLN A 28 10.24 -20.60 -14.70
C GLN A 28 11.62 -21.21 -15.02
N LYS A 29 12.18 -20.88 -16.20
CA LYS A 29 13.39 -21.51 -16.76
C LYS A 29 14.74 -20.92 -16.29
N ARG A 30 14.78 -19.87 -15.45
CA ARG A 30 16.04 -19.27 -14.98
C ARG A 30 15.89 -18.69 -13.56
N TRP A 31 16.67 -19.21 -12.62
CA TRP A 31 16.73 -18.76 -11.23
C TRP A 31 18.18 -18.52 -10.80
N THR A 32 18.40 -17.58 -9.86
CA THR A 32 19.70 -17.35 -9.19
C THR A 32 19.96 -18.43 -8.13
N GLU A 33 21.23 -18.67 -7.78
CA GLU A 33 21.62 -19.69 -6.78
C GLU A 33 20.94 -19.48 -5.41
N GLU A 34 20.84 -18.23 -4.95
CA GLU A 34 20.16 -17.87 -3.69
C GLU A 34 18.69 -18.28 -3.66
N ARG A 35 18.00 -18.24 -4.82
CA ARG A 35 16.59 -18.64 -4.93
C ARG A 35 16.40 -20.15 -4.94
N LEU A 36 17.35 -20.89 -5.51
CA LEU A 36 17.36 -22.35 -5.44
C LEU A 36 17.61 -22.80 -4.01
N GLU A 37 18.50 -22.11 -3.28
CA GLU A 37 18.75 -22.37 -1.86
C GLU A 37 17.49 -22.08 -1.01
N LEU A 38 16.81 -20.96 -1.25
CA LEU A 38 15.56 -20.62 -0.58
C LEU A 38 14.44 -21.63 -0.88
N ALA A 39 14.31 -22.06 -2.13
CA ALA A 39 13.36 -23.10 -2.53
C ALA A 39 13.68 -24.44 -1.84
N SER A 40 14.95 -24.80 -1.70
CA SER A 40 15.35 -25.99 -0.94
C SER A 40 14.93 -25.87 0.53
N GLN A 41 15.19 -24.74 1.18
CA GLN A 41 14.82 -24.49 2.58
C GLN A 41 13.30 -24.54 2.79
N MET A 42 12.51 -23.99 1.86
CA MET A 42 11.05 -24.08 1.89
C MET A 42 10.54 -25.50 1.70
N ARG A 43 11.16 -26.27 0.81
CA ARG A 43 10.80 -27.67 0.56
C ARG A 43 11.02 -28.52 1.81
N ASP A 44 12.15 -28.33 2.49
CA ASP A 44 12.46 -29.03 3.75
C ASP A 44 11.45 -28.68 4.85
N VAL A 45 11.03 -27.41 4.93
CA VAL A 45 9.99 -26.99 5.89
C VAL A 45 8.64 -27.59 5.54
N VAL A 46 8.26 -27.63 4.26
CA VAL A 46 7.01 -28.26 3.83
C VAL A 46 6.97 -29.73 4.22
N TYR A 47 7.99 -30.53 3.88
CA TYR A 47 8.02 -31.95 4.21
C TYR A 47 7.91 -32.21 5.71
N LYS A 48 8.75 -31.53 6.51
CA LYS A 48 8.73 -31.69 7.98
C LYS A 48 7.40 -31.24 8.60
N ALA A 49 6.80 -30.19 8.05
CA ALA A 49 5.52 -29.70 8.52
C ALA A 49 4.38 -30.66 8.17
N GLU A 50 4.39 -31.26 6.99
CA GLU A 50 3.43 -32.30 6.59
C GLU A 50 3.53 -33.54 7.48
N ASP A 51 4.75 -34.02 7.76
CA ASP A 51 4.96 -35.16 8.67
C ASP A 51 4.39 -34.90 10.07
N ILE A 52 4.54 -33.67 10.58
CA ILE A 52 4.00 -33.26 11.89
C ILE A 52 2.47 -33.13 11.84
N ILE A 53 1.93 -32.55 10.77
CA ILE A 53 0.49 -32.42 10.58
C ILE A 53 -0.15 -33.81 10.51
N ASP A 54 0.44 -34.75 9.77
CA ASP A 54 -0.04 -36.12 9.64
C ASP A 54 0.07 -36.88 10.97
N ALA A 55 1.20 -36.75 11.69
CA ALA A 55 1.38 -37.31 13.03
C ALA A 55 0.38 -36.75 14.05
N PHE A 56 -0.02 -35.48 13.91
CA PHE A 56 -1.05 -34.86 14.73
C PHE A 56 -2.47 -35.36 14.36
N MET A 57 -2.74 -35.58 13.08
CA MET A 57 -4.03 -36.06 12.57
C MET A 57 -4.28 -37.55 12.84
N MET A 58 -3.22 -38.36 13.02
CA MET A 58 -3.32 -39.77 13.41
C MET A 58 -3.63 -40.02 14.89
N GLN A 59 -3.88 -38.97 15.70
CA GLN A 59 -4.33 -39.19 17.07
C GLN A 59 -5.77 -39.70 17.11
N PRO A 60 -6.08 -40.73 17.92
CA PRO A 60 -7.44 -41.22 18.05
C PRO A 60 -8.33 -40.09 18.60
N ALA A 61 -9.32 -39.70 17.81
CA ALA A 61 -10.35 -38.77 18.21
C ALA A 61 -11.08 -39.34 19.43
N ALA A 62 -10.90 -38.71 20.59
CA ALA A 62 -11.76 -38.93 21.74
C ALA A 62 -13.11 -38.27 21.43
N ASP A 63 -14.01 -39.00 20.77
CA ASP A 63 -15.47 -38.98 20.96
C ASP A 63 -16.18 -39.79 19.87
N SER A 64 -16.47 -41.05 20.17
CA SER A 64 -17.63 -41.82 19.67
C SER A 64 -17.58 -43.24 20.29
N GLU A 65 -18.73 -43.71 20.72
CA GLU A 65 -18.95 -44.92 21.52
C GLU A 65 -18.44 -46.21 20.87
N THR A 66 -17.39 -46.83 21.43
CA THR A 66 -17.26 -48.29 21.53
C THR A 66 -16.08 -48.66 22.44
N LYS A 67 -16.37 -48.85 23.73
CA LYS A 67 -15.50 -49.64 24.60
C LYS A 67 -15.71 -51.11 24.27
N SER A 68 -14.84 -51.73 23.48
CA SER A 68 -14.45 -53.13 23.70
C SER A 68 -13.26 -53.56 22.85
N TYR A 69 -12.34 -54.30 23.49
CA TYR A 69 -11.31 -55.21 22.95
C TYR A 69 -9.84 -54.80 22.81
N PHE A 70 -9.41 -53.55 22.95
CA PHE A 70 -7.97 -53.23 23.03
C PHE A 70 -7.63 -52.20 24.10
N THR A 71 -7.88 -52.55 25.36
CA THR A 71 -7.24 -51.90 26.52
C THR A 71 -6.22 -52.85 27.13
N ARG A 72 -5.00 -52.86 26.57
CA ARG A 72 -3.78 -53.24 27.31
C ARG A 72 -2.55 -52.71 26.56
N ALA A 73 -1.74 -51.95 27.31
CA ALA A 73 -0.42 -51.40 26.99
C ALA A 73 -0.35 -50.13 26.12
N SER A 74 -0.51 -48.95 26.75
CA SER A 74 0.44 -47.82 26.63
C SER A 74 0.11 -46.74 27.67
N GLY A 75 1.06 -46.46 28.57
CA GLY A 75 0.85 -45.57 29.71
C GLY A 75 0.65 -44.10 29.32
N SER A 76 -0.04 -43.36 30.19
CA SER A 76 -0.29 -41.90 30.10
C SER A 76 0.97 -41.05 29.90
N GLY A 77 2.15 -41.57 30.25
CA GLY A 77 3.44 -40.94 29.98
C GLY A 77 3.87 -40.91 28.50
N THR A 78 3.33 -41.79 27.66
CA THR A 78 3.74 -41.95 26.25
C THR A 78 3.07 -40.90 25.35
N GLN A 79 1.78 -40.64 25.57
CA GLN A 79 1.01 -39.62 24.83
C GLN A 79 1.47 -38.20 25.19
N ALA A 80 1.77 -37.94 26.47
CA ALA A 80 2.32 -36.64 26.90
C ALA A 80 3.76 -36.41 26.42
N LYS A 81 4.58 -37.46 26.27
CA LYS A 81 5.91 -37.36 25.64
C LYS A 81 5.81 -37.08 24.14
N LEU A 82 4.89 -37.75 23.44
CA LEU A 82 4.62 -37.52 22.02
C LEU A 82 4.15 -36.09 21.74
N LEU A 83 3.19 -35.58 22.52
CA LEU A 83 2.69 -34.21 22.39
C LEU A 83 3.75 -33.14 22.69
N ARG A 84 4.67 -33.41 23.63
CA ARG A 84 5.83 -32.52 23.88
C ARG A 84 6.86 -32.57 22.76
N GLY A 85 7.03 -33.72 22.10
CA GLY A 85 7.85 -33.85 20.90
C GLY A 85 7.28 -32.99 19.76
N ILE A 86 5.99 -33.19 19.45
CA ILE A 86 5.27 -32.42 18.43
C ILE A 86 5.33 -30.91 18.72
N ALA A 87 5.15 -30.48 19.97
CA ALA A 87 5.26 -29.05 20.33
C ALA A 87 6.66 -28.46 20.06
N ARG A 88 7.73 -29.18 20.42
CA ARG A 88 9.11 -28.76 20.12
C ARG A 88 9.39 -28.70 18.63
N ASP A 89 8.87 -29.67 17.88
CA ASP A 89 9.08 -29.72 16.44
C ASP A 89 8.31 -28.57 15.74
N VAL A 90 7.10 -28.25 16.20
CA VAL A 90 6.32 -27.09 15.74
C VAL A 90 7.02 -25.76 16.05
N GLU A 91 7.61 -25.60 17.24
CA GLU A 91 8.40 -24.41 17.59
C GLU A 91 9.65 -24.27 16.70
N THR A 92 10.34 -25.37 16.45
CA THR A 92 11.54 -25.44 15.61
C THR A 92 11.21 -25.07 14.16
N ILE A 93 10.12 -25.59 13.62
CA ILE A 93 9.66 -25.22 12.28
C ILE A 93 9.19 -23.76 12.26
N GLY A 94 8.48 -23.30 13.29
CA GLY A 94 8.07 -21.89 13.41
C GLY A 94 9.26 -20.93 13.36
N ALA A 95 10.39 -21.28 13.97
CA ALA A 95 11.63 -20.50 13.88
C ALA A 95 12.24 -20.51 12.46
N ASN A 96 12.24 -21.67 11.80
CA ASN A 96 12.72 -21.79 10.41
C ASN A 96 11.85 -21.00 9.43
N VAL A 97 10.52 -21.02 9.62
CA VAL A 97 9.56 -20.22 8.84
C VAL A 97 9.87 -18.73 9.00
N ARG A 98 10.03 -18.23 10.23
CA ARG A 98 10.41 -16.83 10.49
C ARG A 98 11.74 -16.47 9.82
N ARG A 99 12.73 -17.37 9.86
CA ARG A 99 14.03 -17.17 9.21
C ARG A 99 13.90 -17.09 7.69
N ILE A 100 13.07 -17.95 7.08
CA ILE A 100 12.78 -17.90 5.63
C ILE A 100 12.12 -16.56 5.27
N TYR A 101 11.12 -16.12 6.02
CA TYR A 101 10.48 -14.82 5.80
C TYR A 101 11.45 -13.64 5.96
N SER A 102 12.39 -13.71 6.92
CA SER A 102 13.42 -12.68 7.07
C SER A 102 14.39 -12.62 5.88
N LYS A 103 14.77 -13.78 5.32
CA LYS A 103 15.61 -13.86 4.11
C LYS A 103 14.89 -13.39 2.85
N MET A 104 13.58 -13.68 2.74
CA MET A 104 12.74 -13.18 1.65
C MET A 104 12.68 -11.65 1.60
N ASN A 105 12.80 -10.99 2.76
CA ASN A 105 12.82 -9.53 2.86
C ASN A 105 14.21 -8.92 2.62
N SER A 106 15.31 -9.67 2.76
CA SER A 106 16.69 -9.17 2.56
C SER A 106 17.21 -9.32 1.13
N THR A 107 16.70 -10.29 0.37
CA THR A 107 16.93 -10.37 -1.09
C THR A 107 15.94 -9.47 -1.81
N ASP A 108 16.21 -8.17 -1.75
CA ASP A 108 15.40 -7.14 -2.38
C ASP A 108 15.52 -7.21 -3.92
N ASP A 109 14.47 -6.74 -4.59
CA ASP A 109 14.33 -6.54 -6.04
C ASP A 109 13.72 -7.65 -6.91
N HIS A 110 13.39 -8.85 -6.38
CA HIS A 110 12.68 -9.86 -7.20
C HIS A 110 11.56 -10.66 -6.51
N PHE A 111 11.42 -10.63 -5.18
CA PHE A 111 10.37 -11.40 -4.48
C PHE A 111 9.02 -10.70 -4.33
N ALA A 112 8.97 -9.37 -4.47
CA ALA A 112 7.71 -8.62 -4.51
C ALA A 112 6.79 -9.00 -5.70
N ASN A 113 7.32 -9.74 -6.69
CA ASN A 113 6.59 -10.15 -7.90
C ASN A 113 5.78 -11.46 -7.76
N LEU A 114 5.84 -12.18 -6.63
CA LEU A 114 5.08 -13.43 -6.46
C LEU A 114 3.60 -13.24 -6.09
N ASN A 115 3.14 -12.01 -5.84
CA ASN A 115 1.71 -11.68 -5.76
C ASN A 115 1.10 -11.28 -7.13
N LEU A 116 1.78 -11.58 -8.24
CA LEU A 116 1.33 -11.21 -9.59
C LEU A 116 1.02 -12.37 -10.54
N ILE A 117 1.13 -13.64 -10.12
CA ILE A 117 0.72 -14.77 -10.97
C ILE A 117 -0.36 -15.59 -10.27
N GLY A 118 -1.54 -14.97 -10.20
CA GLY A 118 -2.83 -15.65 -10.18
C GLY A 118 -3.56 -15.25 -11.45
N ASP A 119 -3.70 -16.20 -12.34
CA ASP A 119 -4.33 -16.12 -13.66
C ASP A 119 -5.70 -15.38 -13.65
N GLY A 120 -5.89 -14.43 -14.57
CA GLY A 120 -7.21 -13.98 -15.03
C GLY A 120 -8.15 -13.15 -14.13
N GLY A 121 -7.68 -12.37 -13.14
CA GLY A 121 -8.56 -11.52 -12.28
C GLY A 121 -8.61 -10.01 -12.66
N PRO A 122 -9.80 -9.34 -12.76
CA PRO A 122 -9.94 -7.91 -13.11
C PRO A 122 -9.63 -6.91 -11.95
N PRO A 123 -9.52 -5.60 -12.24
CA PRO A 123 -8.93 -4.58 -11.36
C PRO A 123 -9.88 -4.18 -10.21
N GLY A 124 -9.39 -4.21 -8.97
CA GLY A 124 -10.16 -3.65 -7.84
C GLY A 124 -9.64 -3.90 -6.43
N SER A 125 -8.53 -4.63 -6.24
CA SER A 125 -8.05 -4.93 -4.88
C SER A 125 -6.52 -5.06 -4.79
N LYS A 126 -5.79 -4.02 -5.22
CA LYS A 126 -4.33 -3.99 -5.03
C LYS A 126 -3.91 -2.67 -4.37
N VAL A 127 -3.13 -2.82 -3.29
CA VAL A 127 -2.45 -1.79 -2.50
C VAL A 127 -1.72 -0.85 -3.46
N PRO A 128 -1.66 0.47 -3.22
CA PRO A 128 -0.91 1.34 -4.13
C PRO A 128 0.54 0.85 -4.14
N LEU A 129 1.16 0.78 -5.32
CA LEU A 129 2.62 0.67 -5.41
C LEU A 129 3.20 1.95 -4.80
N LEU A 130 3.36 1.99 -3.46
CA LEU A 130 4.24 2.94 -2.81
C LEU A 130 5.56 2.86 -3.55
N ARG A 131 6.06 4.02 -3.99
CA ARG A 131 7.37 4.12 -4.66
C ARG A 131 8.37 3.32 -3.83
N GLN A 132 9.00 2.37 -4.51
CA GLN A 132 9.97 1.38 -4.02
C GLN A 132 10.67 1.82 -2.73
N GLY A 133 10.56 1.04 -1.66
CA GLY A 133 11.45 1.07 -0.48
C GLY A 133 11.58 2.36 0.35
N ASN A 134 11.11 3.52 -0.13
CA ASN A 134 11.56 4.83 0.36
C ASN A 134 10.51 5.53 1.23
N VAL A 135 9.79 4.79 2.08
CA VAL A 135 8.96 5.43 3.11
C VAL A 135 9.88 5.87 4.23
N VAL A 136 10.35 7.10 4.12
CA VAL A 136 11.20 7.75 5.11
C VAL A 136 10.35 8.36 6.22
N GLY A 137 10.74 8.10 7.47
CA GLY A 137 10.08 8.67 8.63
C GLY A 137 8.87 7.87 9.09
N PHE A 138 8.29 8.33 10.20
CA PHE A 138 7.15 7.70 10.89
C PHE A 138 7.44 6.26 11.33
N GLU A 139 8.70 5.86 11.56
CA GLU A 139 9.03 4.56 12.14
C GLU A 139 8.38 4.39 13.51
N ASP A 140 8.54 5.40 14.37
CA ASP A 140 7.94 5.49 15.71
C ASP A 140 6.41 5.40 15.68
N GLU A 141 5.78 6.16 14.76
CA GLU A 141 4.32 6.17 14.62
C GLU A 141 3.80 4.83 14.05
N ALA A 142 4.54 4.21 13.13
CA ALA A 142 4.21 2.90 12.59
C ALA A 142 4.29 1.81 13.66
N GLU A 143 5.36 1.78 14.46
CA GLU A 143 5.54 0.83 15.56
C GLU A 143 4.39 0.93 16.57
N MET A 144 4.06 2.15 17.01
CA MET A 144 2.93 2.40 17.92
C MET A 144 1.60 1.89 17.36
N LEU A 145 1.30 2.18 16.09
CA LEU A 145 0.05 1.75 15.45
C LEU A 145 0.01 0.23 15.23
N ILE A 146 1.16 -0.40 14.95
CA ILE A 146 1.27 -1.85 14.88
C ILE A 146 0.94 -2.46 16.24
N GLU A 147 1.51 -1.94 17.33
CA GLU A 147 1.19 -2.42 18.69
C GLU A 147 -0.31 -2.35 18.97
N TYR A 148 -0.98 -1.23 18.67
CA TYR A 148 -2.43 -1.11 18.82
C TYR A 148 -3.22 -2.11 17.99
N LEU A 149 -2.76 -2.42 16.77
CA LEU A 149 -3.38 -3.42 15.91
C LEU A 149 -3.14 -4.85 16.43
N LEU A 150 -2.07 -5.10 17.20
CA LEU A 150 -1.79 -6.42 17.78
C LEU A 150 -2.53 -6.67 19.09
N GLU A 151 -3.00 -5.62 19.77
CA GLU A 151 -3.79 -5.73 21.01
C GLU A 151 -5.03 -6.62 20.84
N GLU A 152 -5.26 -7.51 21.80
CA GLU A 152 -6.45 -8.33 21.83
C GLU A 152 -7.67 -7.53 22.31
N THR A 153 -8.70 -7.46 21.47
CA THR A 153 -9.92 -6.72 21.77
C THR A 153 -11.13 -7.63 21.83
N GLN A 154 -12.06 -7.34 22.75
CA GLN A 154 -13.29 -8.14 22.92
C GLN A 154 -14.30 -7.94 21.77
N GLN A 155 -14.12 -6.89 20.97
CA GLN A 155 -14.97 -6.49 19.86
C GLN A 155 -14.08 -6.06 18.67
N LEU A 156 -14.71 -5.83 17.52
CA LEU A 156 -14.04 -5.18 16.39
C LEU A 156 -13.43 -3.86 16.88
N ASP A 157 -12.16 -3.68 16.57
CA ASP A 157 -11.41 -2.49 16.96
C ASP A 157 -11.02 -1.71 15.71
N VAL A 158 -11.29 -0.41 15.76
CA VAL A 158 -11.01 0.51 14.66
C VAL A 158 -9.93 1.48 15.12
N VAL A 159 -8.81 1.46 14.41
CA VAL A 159 -7.68 2.36 14.59
C VAL A 159 -7.73 3.41 13.48
N SER A 160 -7.53 4.68 13.82
CA SER A 160 -7.76 5.79 12.91
C SER A 160 -6.51 6.66 12.79
N ILE A 161 -6.02 6.86 11.57
CA ILE A 161 -4.97 7.81 11.25
C ILE A 161 -5.62 9.09 10.70
N VAL A 162 -5.46 10.20 11.41
CA VAL A 162 -6.07 11.49 11.09
C VAL A 162 -4.99 12.50 10.76
N GLY A 163 -5.27 13.41 9.83
CA GLY A 163 -4.35 14.48 9.47
C GLY A 163 -4.69 15.13 8.14
N MET A 164 -4.05 16.26 7.86
CA MET A 164 -4.34 17.06 6.67
C MET A 164 -3.96 16.33 5.36
N PRO A 165 -4.44 16.80 4.19
CA PRO A 165 -4.07 16.25 2.90
C PRO A 165 -2.55 16.30 2.64
N GLY A 166 -1.99 15.27 2.02
CA GLY A 166 -0.56 15.22 1.68
C GLY A 166 0.40 14.93 2.84
N LEU A 167 -0.13 14.70 4.05
CA LEU A 167 0.66 14.40 5.25
C LEU A 167 1.24 12.98 5.29
N GLY A 168 0.84 12.09 4.38
CA GLY A 168 1.37 10.73 4.31
C GLY A 168 0.53 9.66 5.02
N LYS A 169 -0.72 9.94 5.42
CA LYS A 169 -1.61 8.95 6.08
C LYS A 169 -1.71 7.62 5.34
N THR A 170 -2.04 7.67 4.04
CA THR A 170 -2.10 6.51 3.15
C THR A 170 -0.75 5.79 3.03
N THR A 171 0.36 6.54 3.12
CA THR A 171 1.72 6.00 3.08
C THR A 171 2.05 5.24 4.36
N LEU A 172 1.73 5.81 5.53
CA LEU A 172 1.88 5.16 6.83
C LEU A 172 1.00 3.89 6.94
N ALA A 173 -0.28 3.99 6.56
CA ALA A 173 -1.15 2.82 6.49
C ALA A 173 -0.60 1.73 5.56
N GLY A 174 0.00 2.11 4.44
CA GLY A 174 0.65 1.19 3.51
C GLY A 174 1.91 0.53 4.10
N LYS A 175 2.70 1.25 4.90
CA LYS A 175 3.85 0.71 5.66
C LYS A 175 3.37 -0.36 6.65
N ILE A 176 2.37 -0.03 7.47
CA ILE A 176 1.75 -0.94 8.45
C ILE A 176 1.15 -2.17 7.76
N PHE A 177 0.39 -2.00 6.67
CA PHE A 177 -0.27 -3.10 5.97
C PHE A 177 0.71 -4.17 5.44
N ARG A 178 1.93 -3.75 5.11
CA ARG A 178 3.00 -4.61 4.60
C ARG A 178 3.94 -5.12 5.69
N ASP A 179 3.81 -4.62 6.92
CA ASP A 179 4.66 -5.03 8.03
C ASP A 179 4.58 -6.55 8.25
N PRO A 180 5.71 -7.28 8.37
CA PRO A 180 5.74 -8.72 8.55
C PRO A 180 4.91 -9.24 9.73
N VAL A 181 4.89 -8.50 10.85
CA VAL A 181 4.14 -8.88 12.05
C VAL A 181 2.64 -8.75 11.79
N ILE A 182 2.24 -7.69 11.08
CA ILE A 182 0.85 -7.51 10.61
C ILE A 182 0.46 -8.62 9.63
N GLN A 183 1.33 -8.97 8.67
CA GLN A 183 1.06 -10.05 7.72
C GLN A 183 0.86 -11.40 8.42
N TYR A 184 1.63 -11.63 9.48
CA TYR A 184 1.56 -12.85 10.27
C TYR A 184 0.30 -12.91 11.15
N LYS A 185 -0.06 -11.80 11.81
CA LYS A 185 -1.25 -11.75 12.68
C LYS A 185 -2.56 -11.82 11.89
N PHE A 186 -2.59 -11.20 10.71
CA PHE A 186 -3.77 -11.06 9.86
C PHE A 186 -3.53 -11.73 8.49
N PRO A 187 -3.91 -13.00 8.31
CA PRO A 187 -3.82 -13.67 7.01
C PRO A 187 -4.71 -13.01 5.96
N VAL A 188 -5.91 -12.57 6.37
CA VAL A 188 -6.86 -11.85 5.52
C VAL A 188 -6.57 -10.36 5.63
N ARG A 189 -6.10 -9.75 4.54
CA ARG A 189 -5.79 -8.31 4.50
C ARG A 189 -6.40 -7.68 3.27
N ILE A 190 -7.20 -6.64 3.47
CA ILE A 190 -7.98 -6.02 2.41
C ILE A 190 -7.75 -4.53 2.43
N TRP A 191 -7.47 -3.95 1.27
CA TRP A 191 -7.35 -2.50 1.09
C TRP A 191 -8.49 -2.00 0.23
N VAL A 192 -9.22 -1.00 0.72
CA VAL A 192 -10.33 -0.36 0.03
C VAL A 192 -10.11 1.16 0.03
N TYR A 193 -10.27 1.78 -1.13
CA TYR A 193 -10.29 3.24 -1.27
C TYR A 193 -11.73 3.73 -1.23
N ILE A 194 -11.99 4.75 -0.42
CA ILE A 194 -13.30 5.37 -0.27
C ILE A 194 -13.24 6.77 -0.91
N SER A 195 -13.82 6.91 -2.09
CA SER A 195 -14.00 8.22 -2.72
C SER A 195 -15.11 9.02 -2.04
N GLN A 196 -15.10 10.35 -2.18
CA GLN A 196 -16.17 11.21 -1.65
C GLN A 196 -17.55 10.82 -2.19
N GLU A 197 -17.62 10.44 -3.47
CA GLU A 197 -18.80 9.85 -4.09
C GLU A 197 -18.53 8.35 -4.26
N PHE A 198 -19.01 7.50 -3.35
CA PHE A 198 -18.90 6.05 -3.47
C PHE A 198 -20.25 5.37 -3.32
N LYS A 199 -20.38 4.17 -3.92
CA LYS A 199 -21.50 3.27 -3.68
C LYS A 199 -21.06 2.19 -2.70
N LYS A 200 -21.78 2.03 -1.59
CA LYS A 200 -21.48 0.98 -0.60
C LYS A 200 -21.42 -0.43 -1.21
N LYS A 201 -22.25 -0.68 -2.23
CA LYS A 201 -22.19 -1.90 -3.06
C LYS A 201 -20.80 -2.18 -3.61
N ASP A 202 -20.18 -1.18 -4.23
CA ASP A 202 -18.88 -1.34 -4.88
C ASP A 202 -17.79 -1.67 -3.86
N VAL A 203 -17.88 -1.09 -2.65
CA VAL A 203 -17.00 -1.40 -1.54
C VAL A 203 -17.19 -2.83 -1.04
N PHE A 204 -18.43 -3.29 -0.83
CA PHE A 204 -18.68 -4.66 -0.40
C PHE A 204 -18.23 -5.69 -1.44
N LEU A 205 -18.47 -5.42 -2.72
CA LEU A 205 -17.96 -6.25 -3.81
C LEU A 205 -16.42 -6.25 -3.83
N ALA A 206 -15.77 -5.10 -3.58
CA ALA A 206 -14.31 -5.01 -3.49
C ALA A 206 -13.74 -5.87 -2.36
N ILE A 207 -14.43 -5.95 -1.22
CA ILE A 207 -14.09 -6.83 -0.09
C ILE A 207 -14.31 -8.30 -0.47
N LEU A 208 -15.48 -8.64 -1.02
CA LEU A 208 -15.85 -10.02 -1.39
C LEU A 208 -14.95 -10.65 -2.44
N ARG A 209 -14.38 -9.82 -3.34
CA ARG A 209 -13.39 -10.26 -4.34
C ARG A 209 -12.17 -10.98 -3.75
N GLN A 210 -11.89 -10.80 -2.46
CA GLN A 210 -10.80 -11.49 -1.77
C GLN A 210 -11.15 -12.93 -1.36
N PHE A 211 -12.44 -13.25 -1.28
CA PHE A 211 -12.92 -14.55 -0.80
C PHE A 211 -13.54 -15.40 -1.91
N GLU A 212 -14.20 -14.75 -2.88
CA GLU A 212 -15.00 -15.44 -3.89
C GLU A 212 -14.75 -14.89 -5.30
N ARG A 213 -15.01 -15.73 -6.31
CA ARG A 213 -15.06 -15.27 -7.70
C ARG A 213 -16.33 -14.46 -7.90
N MET A 214 -16.19 -13.34 -8.59
CA MET A 214 -17.32 -12.49 -8.94
C MET A 214 -18.11 -13.10 -10.10
N ASP A 215 -19.41 -13.26 -9.92
CA ASP A 215 -20.35 -13.64 -10.97
C ASP A 215 -21.49 -12.61 -11.09
N GLU A 216 -22.32 -12.74 -12.13
CA GLU A 216 -23.47 -11.85 -12.36
C GLU A 216 -24.47 -11.90 -11.21
N GLY A 217 -24.63 -13.07 -10.57
CA GLY A 217 -25.49 -13.25 -9.41
C GLY A 217 -25.10 -12.36 -8.23
N MET A 218 -23.79 -12.19 -7.99
CA MET A 218 -23.25 -11.31 -6.95
C MET A 218 -23.56 -9.83 -7.24
N TYR A 219 -23.52 -9.40 -8.50
CA TYR A 219 -23.91 -8.03 -8.88
C TYR A 219 -25.41 -7.78 -8.78
N CYS A 220 -26.24 -8.82 -8.79
CA CYS A 220 -27.69 -8.70 -8.59
C CYS A 220 -28.10 -8.60 -7.12
N LYS A 221 -27.21 -8.92 -6.17
CA LYS A 221 -27.51 -8.87 -4.73
C LYS A 221 -27.74 -7.44 -4.24
N SER A 222 -28.63 -7.33 -3.26
CA SER A 222 -28.85 -6.11 -2.49
C SER A 222 -27.65 -5.80 -1.58
N ASP A 223 -27.54 -4.56 -1.14
CA ASP A 223 -26.44 -4.15 -0.25
C ASP A 223 -26.46 -4.89 1.09
N GLN A 224 -27.65 -5.29 1.57
CA GLN A 224 -27.81 -6.04 2.81
C GLN A 224 -27.32 -7.49 2.66
N GLU A 225 -27.66 -8.15 1.54
CA GLU A 225 -27.14 -9.49 1.25
C GLU A 225 -25.62 -9.48 1.08
N LEU A 226 -25.07 -8.47 0.41
CA LEU A 226 -23.61 -8.31 0.27
C LEU A 226 -22.94 -8.08 1.63
N ALA A 227 -23.52 -7.24 2.49
CA ALA A 227 -23.01 -7.02 3.84
C ALA A 227 -23.01 -8.31 4.69
N GLN A 228 -24.06 -9.12 4.59
CA GLN A 228 -24.15 -10.42 5.28
C GLN A 228 -23.09 -11.40 4.79
N LEU A 229 -22.83 -11.45 3.47
CA LEU A 229 -21.77 -12.29 2.90
C LEU A 229 -20.39 -11.84 3.36
N VAL A 230 -20.12 -10.53 3.37
CA VAL A 230 -18.87 -9.97 3.91
C VAL A 230 -18.69 -10.40 5.36
N ALA A 231 -19.70 -10.19 6.20
CA ALA A 231 -19.66 -10.58 7.60
C ALA A 231 -19.41 -12.09 7.78
N ALA A 232 -20.06 -12.94 6.98
CA ALA A 232 -19.89 -14.40 7.05
C ALA A 232 -18.45 -14.85 6.74
N HIS A 233 -17.79 -14.23 5.77
CA HIS A 233 -16.37 -14.52 5.47
C HIS A 233 -15.43 -14.01 6.55
N LEU A 234 -15.63 -12.77 7.01
CA LEU A 234 -14.77 -12.12 8.00
C LEU A 234 -14.81 -12.80 9.38
N ARG A 235 -15.84 -13.59 9.70
CA ARG A 235 -15.89 -14.36 10.97
C ARG A 235 -14.90 -15.53 11.04
N ARG A 236 -14.39 -16.01 9.91
CA ARG A 236 -13.63 -17.27 9.84
C ARG A 236 -12.18 -17.12 10.31
N GLU A 237 -11.54 -16.01 9.93
CA GLU A 237 -10.10 -15.78 10.14
C GLU A 237 -9.84 -14.39 10.73
N ASN A 238 -8.63 -14.19 11.26
CA ASN A 238 -8.19 -12.85 11.65
C ASN A 238 -8.04 -11.99 10.41
N PHE A 239 -8.57 -10.77 10.46
CA PHE A 239 -8.52 -9.87 9.33
C PHE A 239 -8.09 -8.46 9.69
N LEU A 240 -7.44 -7.79 8.74
CA LEU A 240 -7.20 -6.36 8.74
C LEU A 240 -7.84 -5.77 7.48
N ILE A 241 -8.76 -4.83 7.65
CA ILE A 241 -9.30 -4.03 6.54
C ILE A 241 -8.77 -2.61 6.66
N VAL A 242 -8.11 -2.12 5.62
CA VAL A 242 -7.76 -0.71 5.48
C VAL A 242 -8.82 -0.01 4.65
N MET A 243 -9.45 1.01 5.22
CA MET A 243 -10.39 1.90 4.53
C MET A 243 -9.74 3.27 4.38
N ASP A 244 -9.30 3.58 3.17
CA ASP A 244 -8.48 4.75 2.87
C ASP A 244 -9.36 5.94 2.43
N ASP A 245 -9.11 7.11 3.02
CA ASP A 245 -9.73 8.43 2.79
C ASP A 245 -11.25 8.50 3.09
N ILE A 246 -11.69 8.03 4.26
CA ILE A 246 -13.11 8.19 4.66
C ILE A 246 -13.42 9.68 4.91
N TRP A 247 -14.46 10.19 4.24
CA TRP A 247 -14.82 11.61 4.24
C TRP A 247 -15.76 12.01 5.38
N THR A 248 -16.84 11.25 5.62
CA THR A 248 -17.85 11.62 6.63
C THR A 248 -18.20 10.47 7.58
N SER A 249 -18.75 10.81 8.75
CA SER A 249 -19.21 9.80 9.71
C SER A 249 -20.36 8.96 9.13
N GLU A 250 -21.17 9.53 8.25
CA GLU A 250 -22.22 8.82 7.54
C GLU A 250 -21.65 7.75 6.59
N ASP A 251 -20.55 8.06 5.91
CA ASP A 251 -19.83 7.11 5.05
C ASP A 251 -19.31 5.91 5.83
N TRP A 252 -18.75 6.17 7.02
CA TRP A 252 -18.37 5.10 7.95
C TRP A 252 -19.58 4.25 8.37
N TYR A 253 -20.69 4.87 8.78
CA TYR A 253 -21.89 4.13 9.20
C TYR A 253 -22.46 3.23 8.09
N LYS A 254 -22.44 3.71 6.84
CA LYS A 254 -22.87 2.93 5.66
C LYS A 254 -22.04 1.67 5.46
N LEU A 255 -20.75 1.72 5.78
CA LEU A 255 -19.81 0.62 5.60
C LEU A 255 -19.76 -0.33 6.81
N GLN A 256 -19.92 0.23 8.01
CA GLN A 256 -19.85 -0.52 9.27
C GLN A 256 -20.86 -1.67 9.33
N ILE A 257 -22.00 -1.58 8.62
CA ILE A 257 -23.03 -2.64 8.61
C ILE A 257 -22.49 -4.02 8.21
N ALA A 258 -21.46 -4.08 7.36
CA ALA A 258 -20.82 -5.33 6.94
C ALA A 258 -19.83 -5.87 7.98
N LEU A 259 -19.51 -5.08 9.01
CA LEU A 259 -18.49 -5.33 10.02
C LEU A 259 -19.08 -5.54 11.43
N LEU A 260 -20.32 -5.13 11.68
CA LEU A 260 -20.98 -5.14 13.00
C LEU A 260 -21.06 -6.53 13.65
N GLU A 261 -21.11 -7.60 12.86
CA GLU A 261 -21.21 -8.98 13.36
C GLU A 261 -19.85 -9.70 13.44
N SER A 262 -18.74 -8.97 13.27
CA SER A 262 -17.39 -9.53 13.33
C SER A 262 -16.81 -9.44 14.75
N THR A 263 -16.43 -10.60 15.28
CA THR A 263 -16.07 -10.83 16.69
C THR A 263 -14.56 -10.95 16.85
N LYS A 264 -13.99 -10.31 17.89
CA LYS A 264 -12.63 -10.41 18.51
C LYS A 264 -11.37 -10.47 17.63
N LYS A 265 -11.48 -10.80 16.36
CA LYS A 265 -10.42 -11.23 15.43
C LYS A 265 -10.14 -10.21 14.33
N GLY A 266 -11.00 -9.20 14.21
CA GLY A 266 -10.96 -8.18 13.17
C GLY A 266 -10.38 -6.86 13.66
N LYS A 267 -9.50 -6.28 12.85
CA LYS A 267 -9.07 -4.89 12.98
C LYS A 267 -9.47 -4.11 11.73
N VAL A 268 -9.85 -2.85 11.91
CA VAL A 268 -10.01 -1.90 10.81
C VAL A 268 -9.04 -0.76 11.02
N LEU A 269 -8.27 -0.42 10.00
CA LEU A 269 -7.45 0.78 9.96
C LEU A 269 -8.12 1.77 9.02
N ILE A 270 -8.50 2.94 9.51
CA ILE A 270 -9.05 4.00 8.67
C ILE A 270 -8.06 5.14 8.51
N THR A 271 -8.01 5.73 7.33
CA THR A 271 -7.36 7.04 7.13
C THR A 271 -8.45 8.07 6.85
N THR A 272 -8.34 9.24 7.46
CA THR A 272 -9.31 10.32 7.25
C THR A 272 -8.65 11.69 7.46
N ARG A 273 -9.29 12.73 6.93
CA ARG A 273 -8.91 14.13 7.15
C ARG A 273 -9.64 14.74 8.35
N HIS A 274 -10.70 14.08 8.82
CA HIS A 274 -11.64 14.64 9.76
C HIS A 274 -11.62 13.85 11.08
N VAL A 275 -11.21 14.51 12.17
CA VAL A 275 -11.16 13.92 13.52
C VAL A 275 -12.53 13.35 13.93
N GLU A 276 -13.61 14.02 13.52
CA GLU A 276 -14.98 13.59 13.80
C GLU A 276 -15.26 12.18 13.27
N VAL A 277 -14.80 11.84 12.06
CA VAL A 277 -14.98 10.51 11.48
C VAL A 277 -14.30 9.46 12.36
N ALA A 278 -13.08 9.73 12.81
CA ALA A 278 -12.33 8.82 13.67
C ALA A 278 -13.00 8.61 15.04
N GLN A 279 -13.51 9.68 15.65
CA GLN A 279 -14.25 9.60 16.92
C GLN A 279 -15.56 8.83 16.80
N HIS A 280 -16.25 8.96 15.67
CA HIS A 280 -17.46 8.18 15.39
C HIS A 280 -17.13 6.71 15.11
N ALA A 281 -16.02 6.43 14.43
CA ALA A 281 -15.59 5.07 14.12
C ALA A 281 -15.19 4.27 15.37
N ASN A 282 -14.55 4.91 16.34
CA ASN A 282 -14.23 4.30 17.63
C ASN A 282 -14.21 5.31 18.77
N ARG A 283 -15.30 5.36 19.55
CA ARG A 283 -15.40 6.25 20.72
C ARG A 283 -14.47 5.87 21.88
N ARG A 284 -13.90 4.66 21.87
CA ARG A 284 -13.05 4.13 22.95
C ARG A 284 -11.56 4.35 22.69
N ARG A 285 -11.17 4.69 21.46
CA ARG A 285 -9.77 4.97 21.11
C ARG A 285 -9.58 6.43 20.74
N ILE A 286 -8.44 6.95 21.16
CA ILE A 286 -7.98 8.27 20.74
C ILE A 286 -7.52 8.15 19.29
N PRO A 287 -8.02 8.98 18.36
CA PRO A 287 -7.52 9.02 16.99
C PRO A 287 -6.03 9.35 16.96
N HIS A 288 -5.27 8.64 16.13
CA HIS A 288 -3.86 8.93 15.93
C HIS A 288 -3.72 10.10 14.96
N ASN A 289 -3.43 11.28 15.51
CA ASN A 289 -3.15 12.47 14.71
C ASN A 289 -1.72 12.39 14.20
N LEU A 290 -1.57 12.08 12.91
CA LEU A 290 -0.27 11.95 12.27
C LEU A 290 0.49 13.26 12.37
N ARG A 291 1.74 13.19 12.83
CA ARG A 291 2.62 14.37 12.93
C ARG A 291 3.18 14.79 11.57
N LEU A 292 3.71 16.02 11.49
CA LEU A 292 4.60 16.42 10.41
C LEU A 292 5.94 15.67 10.52
N LEU A 293 6.66 15.55 9.41
CA LEU A 293 8.03 15.07 9.44
C LEU A 293 8.91 16.04 10.24
N THR A 294 9.84 15.47 11.00
CA THR A 294 10.93 16.22 11.62
C THR A 294 11.84 16.81 10.55
N GLN A 295 12.72 17.72 10.95
CA GLN A 295 13.67 18.33 10.03
C GLN A 295 14.60 17.28 9.39
N ASP A 296 15.04 16.30 10.17
CA ASP A 296 15.93 15.24 9.70
C ASP A 296 15.21 14.28 8.75
N GLU A 297 13.99 13.86 9.08
CA GLU A 297 13.17 13.03 8.18
C GLU A 297 12.82 13.79 6.87
N SER A 298 12.58 15.10 6.97
CA SER A 298 12.28 15.95 5.81
C SER A 298 13.47 16.05 4.87
N TRP A 299 14.65 16.26 5.44
CA TRP A 299 15.88 16.29 4.69
C TRP A 299 16.19 14.94 4.04
N LEU A 300 16.06 13.86 4.81
CA LEU A 300 16.27 12.50 4.33
C LEU A 300 15.32 12.17 3.16
N LEU A 301 14.03 12.49 3.28
CA LEU A 301 13.07 12.33 2.19
C LEU A 301 13.48 13.13 0.94
N LEU A 302 13.93 14.38 1.11
CA LEU A 302 14.38 15.21 -0.01
C LEU A 302 15.60 14.59 -0.71
N GLN A 303 16.55 14.03 0.04
CA GLN A 303 17.70 13.35 -0.54
C GLN A 303 17.28 12.16 -1.40
N TYR A 304 16.35 11.33 -0.91
CA TYR A 304 15.82 10.21 -1.68
C TYR A 304 15.08 10.67 -2.94
N GLU A 305 14.29 11.75 -2.88
CA GLU A 305 13.55 12.24 -4.04
C GLU A 305 14.47 12.82 -5.13
N VAL A 306 15.58 13.43 -4.72
CA VAL A 306 16.51 14.09 -5.67
C VAL A 306 17.59 13.14 -6.19
N PHE A 307 18.21 12.38 -5.29
CA PHE A 307 19.41 11.59 -5.57
C PHE A 307 19.14 10.07 -5.61
N ALA A 308 17.92 9.62 -5.28
CA ALA A 308 17.54 8.22 -5.13
C ALA A 308 18.23 7.46 -3.98
N ARG A 309 19.08 8.14 -3.19
CA ARG A 309 19.83 7.61 -2.05
C ARG A 309 20.12 8.73 -1.06
N PRO A 310 20.44 8.45 0.21
CA PRO A 310 20.71 9.47 1.23
C PRO A 310 22.13 10.06 1.10
N GLU A 311 22.56 10.33 -0.13
CA GLU A 311 23.87 10.91 -0.44
C GLU A 311 23.65 12.22 -1.19
N CYS A 312 24.09 13.33 -0.61
CA CYS A 312 24.01 14.66 -1.21
C CYS A 312 25.43 15.21 -1.44
N PRO A 313 25.72 15.84 -2.59
CA PRO A 313 26.96 16.59 -2.76
C PRO A 313 27.12 17.67 -1.69
N PRO A 314 28.31 17.83 -1.06
CA PRO A 314 28.52 18.78 0.04
C PRO A 314 28.13 20.23 -0.31
N GLU A 315 28.31 20.63 -1.57
CA GLU A 315 27.99 21.97 -2.07
C GLU A 315 26.48 22.27 -2.05
N LEU A 316 25.64 21.24 -2.09
CA LEU A 316 24.17 21.35 -2.09
C LEU A 316 23.56 21.06 -0.73
N GLU A 317 24.32 20.53 0.23
CA GLU A 317 23.79 20.07 1.52
C GLU A 317 23.12 21.19 2.31
N PHE A 318 23.77 22.35 2.41
CA PHE A 318 23.20 23.51 3.11
C PHE A 318 21.89 23.98 2.46
N LEU A 319 21.88 24.13 1.13
CA LEU A 319 20.69 24.54 0.38
C LEU A 319 19.57 23.49 0.48
N GLY A 320 19.93 22.20 0.47
CA GLY A 320 18.99 21.10 0.62
C GLY A 320 18.30 21.08 1.98
N LYS A 321 19.07 21.23 3.07
CA LYS A 321 18.52 21.36 4.42
C LYS A 321 17.61 22.58 4.56
N LEU A 322 18.03 23.72 4.01
CA LEU A 322 17.22 24.94 3.99
C LEU A 322 15.89 24.74 3.24
N ILE A 323 15.93 24.11 2.06
CA ILE A 323 14.72 23.82 1.27
C ILE A 323 13.80 22.85 2.01
N ALA A 324 14.35 21.81 2.64
CA ALA A 324 13.58 20.86 3.45
C ALA A 324 12.89 21.57 4.63
N GLU A 325 13.58 22.49 5.30
CA GLU A 325 13.03 23.32 6.39
C GLU A 325 11.87 24.19 5.91
N GLN A 326 12.03 24.81 4.74
CA GLN A 326 10.99 25.64 4.12
C GLN A 326 9.74 24.83 3.71
N CYS A 327 9.85 23.51 3.55
CA CYS A 327 8.70 22.63 3.33
C CYS A 327 7.93 22.30 4.63
N CYS A 328 8.48 22.68 5.78
CA CYS A 328 7.88 22.57 7.12
C CYS A 328 7.29 21.18 7.42
N GLY A 329 8.03 20.12 7.10
CA GLY A 329 7.67 18.76 7.47
C GLY A 329 6.52 18.13 6.68
N LEU A 330 6.01 18.75 5.61
CA LEU A 330 4.91 18.20 4.81
C LEU A 330 5.43 17.29 3.69
N PRO A 331 5.23 15.96 3.73
CA PRO A 331 5.83 15.03 2.77
C PRO A 331 5.52 15.37 1.32
N LEU A 332 4.27 15.68 0.99
CA LEU A 332 3.90 16.00 -0.39
C LEU A 332 4.60 17.27 -0.91
N ALA A 333 4.90 18.26 -0.05
CA ALA A 333 5.59 19.47 -0.47
C ALA A 333 7.04 19.13 -0.82
N ILE A 334 7.70 18.35 0.04
CA ILE A 334 9.07 17.85 -0.16
C ILE A 334 9.15 17.04 -1.45
N VAL A 335 8.20 16.14 -1.68
CA VAL A 335 8.14 15.31 -2.91
C VAL A 335 7.98 16.17 -4.16
N VAL A 336 7.10 17.18 -4.14
CA VAL A 336 6.89 18.08 -5.28
C VAL A 336 8.14 18.92 -5.56
N ILE A 337 8.76 19.50 -4.53
CA ILE A 337 9.99 20.27 -4.66
C ILE A 337 11.16 19.39 -5.11
N GLY A 338 11.27 18.19 -4.55
CA GLY A 338 12.23 17.17 -4.95
C GLY A 338 12.15 16.92 -6.45
N GLY A 339 10.95 16.72 -7.00
CA GLY A 339 10.75 16.54 -8.45
C GLY A 339 11.25 17.73 -9.30
N ILE A 340 11.11 18.97 -8.81
CA ILE A 340 11.68 20.16 -9.48
C ILE A 340 13.21 20.11 -9.44
N LEU A 341 13.79 19.80 -8.28
CA LEU A 341 15.23 19.73 -8.08
C LEU A 341 15.87 18.59 -8.88
N THR A 342 15.25 17.42 -8.96
CA THR A 342 15.71 16.26 -9.75
C THR A 342 15.87 16.64 -11.23
N LYS A 343 14.87 17.33 -11.80
CA LYS A 343 14.94 17.83 -13.18
C LYS A 343 16.11 18.80 -13.38
N LYS A 344 16.35 19.69 -12.42
CA LYS A 344 17.45 20.67 -12.48
C LYS A 344 18.81 20.01 -12.35
N PHE A 345 18.96 19.12 -11.37
CA PHE A 345 20.18 18.40 -11.08
C PHE A 345 20.62 17.53 -12.27
N LYS A 346 19.69 16.80 -12.89
CA LYS A 346 19.97 15.97 -14.08
C LYS A 346 20.22 16.78 -15.36
N ALA A 347 19.94 18.08 -15.38
CA ALA A 347 20.08 18.89 -16.59
C ALA A 347 21.53 19.36 -16.84
N THR A 348 22.41 19.31 -15.84
CA THR A 348 23.81 19.73 -15.99
C THR A 348 24.71 19.09 -14.94
N ASP A 349 25.87 18.63 -15.36
CA ASP A 349 26.93 18.14 -14.45
C ASP A 349 27.75 19.28 -13.83
N ASN A 350 27.46 20.54 -14.19
CA ASN A 350 28.17 21.69 -13.65
C ASN A 350 27.62 22.07 -12.28
N MET A 351 28.41 21.85 -11.22
CA MET A 351 28.01 22.11 -9.84
C MET A 351 27.60 23.57 -9.60
N SER A 352 28.32 24.55 -10.14
CA SER A 352 27.97 25.98 -9.96
C SER A 352 26.59 26.32 -10.52
N ARG A 353 26.18 25.70 -11.63
CA ARG A 353 24.82 25.86 -12.20
C ARG A 353 23.77 25.18 -11.34
N ASN A 354 24.08 24.02 -10.76
CA ASN A 354 23.18 23.33 -9.83
C ASN A 354 22.98 24.14 -8.54
N VAL A 355 24.05 24.65 -7.94
CA VAL A 355 24.00 25.55 -6.78
C VAL A 355 23.10 26.75 -7.09
N HIS A 356 23.33 27.45 -8.21
CA HIS A 356 22.50 28.59 -8.60
C HIS A 356 21.03 28.21 -8.82
N ALA A 357 20.74 27.06 -9.41
CA ALA A 357 19.37 26.58 -9.59
C ALA A 357 18.67 26.30 -8.24
N TRP A 358 19.39 25.71 -7.28
CA TRP A 358 18.88 25.41 -5.94
C TRP A 358 18.65 26.68 -5.13
N THR A 359 19.57 27.66 -5.20
CA THR A 359 19.38 28.99 -4.58
C THR A 359 18.11 29.66 -5.09
N ARG A 360 17.87 29.64 -6.41
CA ARG A 360 16.63 30.20 -6.96
C ARG A 360 15.39 29.45 -6.48
N VAL A 361 15.46 28.13 -6.25
CA VAL A 361 14.34 27.37 -5.69
C VAL A 361 14.09 27.78 -4.24
N SER A 362 15.13 27.87 -3.39
CA SER A 362 14.98 28.30 -1.99
C SER A 362 14.46 29.73 -1.85
N GLU A 363 14.90 30.64 -2.72
CA GLU A 363 14.38 32.02 -2.77
C GLU A 363 12.89 32.02 -3.12
N ASN A 364 12.49 31.26 -4.14
CA ASN A 364 11.10 31.20 -4.56
C ASN A 364 10.22 30.59 -3.48
N ILE A 365 10.58 29.46 -2.87
CA ILE A 365 9.75 28.80 -1.84
C ILE A 365 9.43 29.75 -0.69
N SER A 366 10.40 30.57 -0.26
CA SER A 366 10.22 31.55 0.81
C SER A 366 9.10 32.57 0.53
N THR A 367 8.88 32.93 -0.73
CA THR A 367 7.80 33.86 -1.14
C THR A 367 6.40 33.24 -1.09
N TYR A 368 6.30 31.92 -0.92
CA TYR A 368 5.05 31.17 -0.87
C TYR A 368 4.75 30.60 0.52
N LEU A 369 5.53 30.97 1.54
CA LEU A 369 5.24 30.66 2.93
C LEU A 369 3.90 31.31 3.31
N ASP A 370 2.86 30.48 3.40
CA ASP A 370 1.55 30.84 3.92
C ASP A 370 1.41 30.17 5.29
N GLU A 371 0.85 30.86 6.28
CA GLU A 371 0.62 30.26 7.61
C GLU A 371 -0.37 29.08 7.51
N ASP A 372 -1.31 29.14 6.56
CA ASP A 372 -2.25 28.04 6.31
C ASP A 372 -1.60 26.91 5.49
N PRO A 373 -1.54 25.67 6.01
CA PRO A 373 -0.89 24.54 5.33
C PRO A 373 -1.51 24.16 3.98
N GLU A 374 -2.83 24.29 3.82
CA GLU A 374 -3.50 23.96 2.56
C GLU A 374 -3.19 24.99 1.46
N ARG A 375 -3.21 26.28 1.80
CA ARG A 375 -2.79 27.37 0.90
C ARG A 375 -1.32 27.26 0.52
N ARG A 376 -0.45 26.93 1.49
CA ARG A 376 0.97 26.68 1.23
C ARG A 376 1.17 25.53 0.25
N MET A 377 0.43 24.44 0.42
CA MET A 377 0.43 23.32 -0.52
C MET A 377 -0.07 23.74 -1.90
N ALA A 378 -1.17 24.48 -1.98
CA ALA A 378 -1.69 24.98 -3.26
C ALA A 378 -0.66 25.86 -4.00
N LYS A 379 0.06 26.73 -3.28
CA LYS A 379 1.16 27.54 -3.84
C LYS A 379 2.35 26.68 -4.29
N THR A 380 2.71 25.65 -3.54
CA THR A 380 3.79 24.70 -3.90
C THR A 380 3.46 23.95 -5.19
N ILE A 381 2.21 23.52 -5.34
CA ILE A 381 1.73 22.89 -6.57
C ILE A 381 1.73 23.89 -7.74
N ALA A 382 1.29 25.12 -7.50
CA ALA A 382 1.31 26.20 -8.51
C ALA A 382 2.73 26.47 -9.02
N LEU A 383 3.72 26.52 -8.11
CA LEU A 383 5.13 26.63 -8.47
C LEU A 383 5.58 25.50 -9.40
N SER A 384 5.28 24.25 -9.06
CA SER A 384 5.64 23.09 -9.90
C SER A 384 5.00 23.18 -11.28
N TYR A 385 3.73 23.57 -11.33
CA TYR A 385 2.99 23.78 -12.58
C TYR A 385 3.54 24.92 -13.44
N ASP A 386 3.92 26.05 -12.84
CA ASP A 386 4.52 27.19 -13.57
C ASP A 386 5.87 26.82 -14.19
N LYS A 387 6.61 25.88 -13.57
CA LYS A 387 7.87 25.35 -14.11
C LYS A 387 7.66 24.18 -15.09
N LEU A 388 6.44 23.80 -15.43
CA LEU A 388 6.17 22.83 -16.50
C LEU A 388 6.36 23.45 -17.89
N PRO A 389 7.00 22.73 -18.83
CA PRO A 389 7.00 23.04 -20.25
C PRO A 389 5.57 23.23 -20.77
N TYR A 390 5.40 24.14 -21.74
CA TYR A 390 4.08 24.50 -22.26
C TYR A 390 3.26 23.29 -22.72
N HIS A 391 3.87 22.35 -23.44
CA HIS A 391 3.22 21.15 -23.96
C HIS A 391 2.73 20.19 -22.86
N LEU A 392 3.35 20.19 -21.66
CA LEU A 392 2.91 19.35 -20.53
C LEU A 392 1.79 19.97 -19.70
N ARG A 393 1.59 21.29 -19.78
CA ARG A 393 0.58 21.97 -18.96
C ARG A 393 -0.82 21.47 -19.28
N ALA A 394 -1.18 21.34 -20.56
CA ALA A 394 -2.47 20.83 -20.98
C ALA A 394 -2.67 19.36 -20.54
N CYS A 395 -1.66 18.52 -20.75
CA CYS A 395 -1.65 17.13 -20.32
C CYS A 395 -1.87 16.97 -18.81
N PHE A 396 -1.20 17.80 -18.00
CA PHE A 396 -1.34 17.81 -16.55
C PHE A 396 -2.74 18.28 -16.10
N LEU A 397 -3.26 19.38 -16.65
CA LEU A 397 -4.60 19.86 -16.31
C LEU A 397 -5.69 18.85 -16.68
N TYR A 398 -5.47 18.05 -17.71
CA TYR A 398 -6.42 17.04 -18.15
C TYR A 398 -6.73 15.99 -17.07
N PHE A 399 -5.80 15.76 -16.12
CA PHE A 399 -6.07 14.87 -14.99
C PHE A 399 -7.24 15.33 -14.10
N GLY A 400 -7.63 16.61 -14.16
CA GLY A 400 -8.78 17.13 -13.43
C GLY A 400 -10.13 16.50 -13.82
N ILE A 401 -10.22 15.83 -14.99
CA ILE A 401 -11.46 15.17 -15.43
C ILE A 401 -11.71 13.81 -14.74
N PHE A 402 -10.65 13.15 -14.26
CA PHE A 402 -10.80 11.81 -13.69
C PHE A 402 -11.45 11.87 -12.30
N PRO A 403 -12.14 10.81 -11.86
CA PRO A 403 -12.62 10.68 -10.48
C PRO A 403 -11.47 10.68 -9.46
N GLU A 404 -11.81 10.83 -8.19
CA GLU A 404 -10.82 10.74 -7.09
C GLU A 404 -10.30 9.33 -6.94
N ASP A 405 -9.00 9.21 -6.64
CA ASP A 405 -8.26 7.95 -6.49
C ASP A 405 -8.39 6.93 -7.64
N PHE A 406 -8.87 7.40 -8.79
CA PHE A 406 -9.09 6.57 -9.97
C PHE A 406 -7.76 6.01 -10.50
N GLU A 407 -7.71 4.70 -10.70
CA GLU A 407 -6.59 4.04 -11.36
C GLU A 407 -6.70 4.30 -12.87
N ILE A 408 -5.88 5.22 -13.40
CA ILE A 408 -5.95 5.67 -14.79
C ILE A 408 -5.19 4.70 -15.69
N PRO A 409 -5.84 4.06 -16.69
CA PRO A 409 -5.14 3.24 -17.67
C PRO A 409 -4.33 4.11 -18.64
N VAL A 410 -3.01 3.93 -18.66
CA VAL A 410 -2.08 4.77 -19.43
C VAL A 410 -2.39 4.78 -20.92
N GLN A 411 -2.72 3.63 -21.51
CA GLN A 411 -3.08 3.57 -22.94
C GLN A 411 -4.32 4.40 -23.27
N LYS A 412 -5.30 4.47 -22.35
CA LYS A 412 -6.50 5.30 -22.56
C LYS A 412 -6.13 6.78 -22.43
N LEU A 413 -5.35 7.14 -21.41
CA LEU A 413 -4.89 8.51 -21.20
C LEU A 413 -4.12 9.05 -22.41
N ILE A 414 -3.17 8.29 -22.95
CA ILE A 414 -2.39 8.66 -24.14
C ILE A 414 -3.30 8.94 -25.32
N ARG A 415 -4.25 8.03 -25.61
CA ARG A 415 -5.21 8.22 -26.71
C ARG A 415 -6.06 9.47 -26.54
N MET A 416 -6.44 9.79 -25.30
CA MET A 416 -7.18 11.02 -25.01
C MET A 416 -6.30 12.27 -25.25
N TRP A 417 -5.05 12.29 -24.79
CA TRP A 417 -4.14 13.41 -25.06
C TRP A 417 -3.88 13.64 -26.55
N ILE A 418 -3.75 12.54 -27.32
CA ILE A 418 -3.60 12.61 -28.78
C ILE A 418 -4.88 13.18 -29.41
N ALA A 419 -6.06 12.69 -29.01
CA ALA A 419 -7.34 13.14 -29.55
C ALA A 419 -7.63 14.62 -29.25
N GLU A 420 -7.18 15.12 -28.10
CA GLU A 420 -7.30 16.53 -27.71
C GLU A 420 -6.22 17.42 -28.35
N GLY A 421 -5.29 16.85 -29.13
CA GLY A 421 -4.23 17.58 -29.81
C GLY A 421 -3.15 18.12 -28.87
N PHE A 422 -3.00 17.57 -27.66
CA PHE A 422 -1.97 18.02 -26.72
C PHE A 422 -0.56 17.53 -27.08
N VAL A 423 -0.50 16.46 -27.86
CA VAL A 423 0.76 15.81 -28.27
C VAL A 423 1.21 16.40 -29.60
N GLN A 424 2.42 16.95 -29.63
CA GLN A 424 3.00 17.52 -30.83
C GLN A 424 3.72 16.44 -31.62
N GLN A 425 3.50 16.39 -32.93
CA GLN A 425 4.15 15.41 -33.78
C GLN A 425 5.64 15.70 -33.89
N ASN A 426 6.46 14.71 -33.54
CA ASN A 426 7.89 14.71 -33.78
C ASN A 426 8.16 13.88 -35.05
N VAL A 427 9.07 14.31 -35.90
CA VAL A 427 9.34 13.70 -37.21
C VAL A 427 9.82 12.25 -37.07
N ASP A 428 10.52 11.95 -35.96
CA ASP A 428 11.18 10.67 -35.75
C ASP A 428 10.43 9.71 -34.80
N LEU A 429 9.32 10.15 -34.19
CA LEU A 429 8.61 9.39 -33.16
C LEU A 429 7.11 9.32 -33.45
N SER A 430 6.47 8.21 -33.06
CA SER A 430 5.01 8.14 -33.07
C SER A 430 4.40 9.05 -32.01
N LEU A 431 3.15 9.47 -32.21
CA LEU A 431 2.42 10.29 -31.23
C LEU A 431 2.28 9.56 -29.88
N GLU A 432 2.13 8.23 -29.90
CA GLU A 432 2.10 7.43 -28.68
C GLU A 432 3.43 7.48 -27.92
N ALA A 433 4.56 7.40 -28.63
CA ALA A 433 5.89 7.48 -28.00
C ALA A 433 6.11 8.86 -27.37
N VAL A 434 5.79 9.94 -28.08
CA VAL A 434 5.88 11.31 -27.53
C VAL A 434 4.96 11.48 -26.30
N ALA A 435 3.76 10.91 -26.33
CA ALA A 435 2.85 10.95 -25.19
C ALA A 435 3.33 10.13 -23.99
N GLU A 436 4.00 8.99 -24.24
CA GLU A 436 4.66 8.19 -23.19
C GLU A 436 5.79 9.00 -22.53
N ASP A 437 6.62 9.70 -23.31
CA ASP A 437 7.66 10.59 -22.80
C ASP A 437 7.08 11.72 -21.94
N TYR A 438 5.95 12.30 -22.37
CA TYR A 438 5.25 13.34 -21.60
C TYR A 438 4.76 12.81 -20.25
N LEU A 439 4.19 11.60 -20.24
CA LEU A 439 3.74 10.94 -19.01
C LEU A 439 4.92 10.65 -18.08
N GLU A 440 6.01 10.11 -18.62
CA GLU A 440 7.22 9.80 -17.85
C GLU A 440 7.85 11.08 -17.28
N GLU A 441 7.83 12.19 -18.02
CA GLU A 441 8.28 13.48 -17.49
C GLU A 441 7.42 13.96 -16.31
N LEU A 442 6.09 13.83 -16.37
CA LEU A 442 5.21 14.20 -15.27
C LEU A 442 5.44 13.31 -14.03
N ILE A 443 5.72 12.01 -14.23
CA ILE A 443 6.08 11.08 -13.15
C ILE A 443 7.44 11.43 -12.55
N ASN A 444 8.44 11.72 -13.38
CA ASN A 444 9.78 12.12 -12.95
C ASN A 444 9.81 13.46 -12.19
N ARG A 445 8.78 14.30 -12.39
CA ARG A 445 8.54 15.53 -11.62
C ARG A 445 7.67 15.31 -10.38
N ASN A 446 7.37 14.06 -10.05
CA ASN A 446 6.58 13.65 -8.89
C ASN A 446 5.14 14.19 -8.87
N LEU A 447 4.60 14.55 -10.04
CA LEU A 447 3.22 15.00 -10.17
C LEU A 447 2.23 13.84 -10.32
N LEU A 448 2.74 12.65 -10.62
CA LEU A 448 1.98 11.42 -10.81
C LEU A 448 2.69 10.24 -10.13
N THR A 449 1.91 9.28 -9.67
CA THR A 449 2.39 8.02 -9.12
C THR A 449 2.10 6.87 -10.09
N VAL A 450 3.03 5.92 -10.16
CA VAL A 450 2.86 4.69 -10.95
C VAL A 450 2.19 3.65 -10.07
N ASP A 451 1.04 3.15 -10.49
CA ASP A 451 0.30 2.14 -9.73
C ASP A 451 0.57 0.71 -10.22
N LYS A 452 0.75 0.52 -11.53
CA LYS A 452 1.13 -0.79 -12.09
C LYS A 452 2.10 -0.63 -13.26
N ARG A 453 3.04 -1.56 -13.35
CA ARG A 453 3.89 -1.77 -14.53
C ARG A 453 3.44 -3.02 -15.29
N ARG A 454 3.68 -3.03 -16.60
CA ARG A 454 3.53 -4.20 -17.48
C ARG A 454 4.70 -5.15 -17.26
N PHE A 455 4.55 -6.40 -17.69
CA PHE A 455 5.63 -7.40 -17.64
C PHE A 455 6.92 -6.94 -18.34
N LYS A 456 6.81 -6.15 -19.41
CA LYS A 456 7.95 -5.56 -20.13
C LYS A 456 8.47 -4.25 -19.52
N GLY A 457 8.12 -3.91 -18.27
CA GLY A 457 8.60 -2.72 -17.55
C GLY A 457 7.83 -1.41 -17.79
N GLY A 458 7.14 -1.26 -18.92
CA GLY A 458 6.37 -0.05 -19.24
C GLY A 458 5.19 0.20 -18.29
N ILE A 459 4.74 1.45 -18.17
CA ILE A 459 3.69 1.83 -17.22
C ILE A 459 2.32 1.30 -17.73
N LYS A 460 1.59 0.61 -16.86
CA LYS A 460 0.24 0.08 -17.13
C LYS A 460 -0.82 1.06 -16.66
N THR A 461 -0.71 1.50 -15.41
CA THR A 461 -1.64 2.44 -14.78
C THR A 461 -0.91 3.45 -13.91
N CYS A 462 -1.48 4.64 -13.81
CA CYS A 462 -0.98 5.73 -12.98
C CYS A 462 -2.11 6.36 -12.16
N ARG A 463 -1.75 7.14 -11.14
CA ARG A 463 -2.68 7.90 -10.31
C ARG A 463 -2.15 9.31 -10.08
N ILE A 464 -3.06 10.25 -9.86
CA ILE A 464 -2.76 11.62 -9.43
C ILE A 464 -3.19 11.80 -7.97
N HIS A 465 -2.38 12.46 -7.15
CA HIS A 465 -2.73 12.75 -5.77
C HIS A 465 -3.92 13.73 -5.69
N ASN A 466 -4.83 13.55 -4.74
CA ASN A 466 -6.08 14.32 -4.64
C ASN A 466 -5.86 15.85 -4.60
N MET A 467 -4.82 16.33 -3.93
CA MET A 467 -4.43 17.76 -3.93
C MET A 467 -4.00 18.28 -5.31
N LEU A 468 -3.19 17.50 -6.05
CA LEU A 468 -2.74 17.86 -7.40
C LEU A 468 -3.92 17.88 -8.37
N ARG A 469 -4.83 16.91 -8.25
CA ARG A 469 -6.06 16.86 -9.03
C ARG A 469 -6.98 18.05 -8.75
N ALA A 470 -7.15 18.42 -7.49
CA ALA A 470 -7.95 19.58 -7.09
C ALA A 470 -7.38 20.87 -7.70
N PHE A 471 -6.05 21.02 -7.68
CA PHE A 471 -5.37 22.10 -8.39
C PHE A 471 -5.68 22.09 -9.89
N CYS A 472 -5.54 20.94 -10.58
CA CYS A 472 -5.84 20.82 -12.01
C CYS A 472 -7.28 21.25 -12.34
N LYS A 473 -8.26 20.84 -11.53
CA LYS A 473 -9.68 21.24 -11.69
C LYS A 473 -9.87 22.74 -11.58
N ASN A 474 -9.27 23.36 -10.55
CA ASN A 474 -9.43 24.79 -10.30
C ASN A 474 -8.75 25.63 -11.39
N GLU A 475 -7.55 25.22 -11.81
CA GLU A 475 -6.78 25.90 -12.84
C GLU A 475 -7.38 25.72 -14.24
N ALA A 476 -7.97 24.56 -14.55
CA ALA A 476 -8.71 24.38 -15.79
C ALA A 476 -9.98 25.26 -15.85
N ARG A 477 -10.67 25.44 -14.72
CA ARG A 477 -11.85 26.32 -14.61
C ARG A 477 -11.48 27.80 -14.73
N SER A 478 -10.38 28.24 -14.11
CA SER A 478 -9.91 29.63 -14.21
C SER A 478 -9.58 29.99 -15.66
N LYS A 479 -8.90 29.10 -16.40
CA LYS A 479 -8.56 29.30 -17.80
C LYS A 479 -9.78 29.32 -18.73
N LYS A 480 -10.77 28.44 -18.51
CA LYS A 480 -12.04 28.48 -19.27
C LYS A 480 -12.80 29.80 -19.09
N ARG A 481 -12.79 30.37 -17.88
CA ARG A 481 -13.40 31.68 -17.59
C ARG A 481 -12.68 32.85 -18.27
N ILE A 482 -11.38 32.72 -18.55
CA ILE A 482 -10.59 33.73 -19.26
C ILE A 482 -10.83 33.62 -20.78
N SER A 483 -11.01 32.42 -21.32
CA SER A 483 -11.31 32.23 -22.75
C SER A 483 -12.75 32.57 -23.13
N SER A 484 -13.71 32.52 -22.20
CA SER A 484 -15.13 32.88 -22.44
C SER A 484 -15.45 34.37 -22.26
N LYS A 485 -14.44 35.19 -21.96
CA LYS A 485 -14.54 36.65 -21.79
C LYS A 485 -13.86 37.44 -22.92
N LYS A 486 -13.32 36.74 -23.92
CA LYS A 486 -12.93 37.28 -25.22
C LYS A 486 -13.92 36.78 -26.25
#